data_AF-A0A7X8DM48-F1
#
_entry.id   AF-A0A7X8DM48-F1
#
_cell.length_a   1.000
_cell.length_b   1.000
_cell.length_c   1.000
_cell.angle_alpha   90.00
_cell.angle_beta   90.00
_cell.angle_gamma   90.00
#
_symmetry.space_group_name_H-M   'P 1'
#
loop_
_entity.id
_entity.type
_entity.pdbx_description
1 polymer ?
#
loop_
_entity_poly.entity_id
_entity_poly.type
_entity_poly.pdbx_seq_one_letter_code
_entity_poly.pdbx_strand_id
1 'polypeptide(L)'
;MFIQIGLEYIHLESIISDSIGKVFILLLAILIGIIPQSGPHLIFIFLFINGILPFSIVLANSIVQEGHSGLLLIAESRKHFTWIKFIKIIIALVIGLSGLFLGF
;
A
#
# COMPACT_ATOMS: atom_id res chain seq x y z
N MET A 1 -6.54 2.07 -19.19
CA MET A 1 -7.73 1.37 -19.71
C MET A 1 -8.40 0.50 -18.64
N PHE A 2 -7.80 -0.59 -18.13
CA PHE A 2 -8.46 -1.47 -17.13
C PHE A 2 -8.70 -0.81 -15.74
N ILE A 3 -7.81 0.07 -15.28
CA ILE A 3 -7.98 0.79 -14.00
C ILE A 3 -9.15 1.78 -14.07
N GLN A 4 -9.36 2.45 -15.20
CA GLN A 4 -10.47 3.39 -15.40
C GLN A 4 -11.84 2.68 -15.39
N ILE A 5 -11.94 1.50 -16.00
CA ILE A 5 -13.16 0.69 -15.97
C ILE A 5 -13.47 0.24 -14.53
N GLY A 6 -12.45 -0.14 -13.75
CA GLY A 6 -12.66 -0.51 -12.33
C GLY A 6 -13.12 0.64 -11.43
N LEU A 7 -12.70 1.87 -11.75
CA LEU A 7 -13.08 3.10 -11.02
C LEU A 7 -14.54 3.52 -11.27
N GLU A 8 -15.10 3.18 -12.43
CA GLU A 8 -16.47 3.55 -12.82
C GLU A 8 -17.54 2.63 -12.18
N TYR A 9 -17.18 1.39 -11.85
CA TYR A 9 -18.11 0.41 -11.23
C TYR A 9 -17.99 0.29 -9.70
N ILE A 10 -16.88 0.74 -9.12
CA ILE A 10 -16.68 0.74 -7.67
C ILE A 10 -16.78 2.19 -7.20
N HIS A 11 -17.84 2.53 -6.46
CA HIS A 11 -17.99 3.82 -5.78
C HIS A 11 -16.94 4.01 -4.67
N LEU A 12 -15.66 4.07 -5.03
CA LEU A 12 -14.50 4.22 -4.13
C LEU A 12 -14.57 5.53 -3.34
N GLU A 13 -15.20 6.55 -3.90
CA GLU A 13 -15.39 7.86 -3.28
C GLU A 13 -16.11 7.77 -1.93
N SER A 14 -17.12 6.89 -1.78
CA SER A 14 -17.87 6.76 -0.53
C SER A 14 -17.06 6.06 0.57
N ILE A 15 -16.25 5.06 0.21
CA ILE A 15 -15.39 4.32 1.14
C ILE A 15 -14.24 5.22 1.60
N ILE A 16 -13.72 6.07 0.73
CA ILE A 16 -12.55 6.91 1.01
C ILE A 16 -12.93 8.17 1.78
N SER A 17 -14.16 8.64 1.68
CA SER A 17 -14.66 9.79 2.44
C SER A 17 -14.73 9.49 3.94
N ASP A 18 -14.90 8.21 4.31
CA ASP A 18 -14.95 7.77 5.69
C ASP A 18 -13.54 7.51 6.27
N SER A 19 -13.33 7.94 7.51
CA SER A 19 -12.07 7.74 8.22
C SER A 19 -11.76 6.25 8.42
N ILE A 20 -12.79 5.42 8.65
CA ILE A 20 -12.62 3.98 8.81
C ILE A 20 -12.22 3.33 7.48
N GLY A 21 -12.79 3.77 6.36
CA GLY A 21 -12.44 3.27 5.04
C GLY A 21 -11.01 3.61 4.62
N LYS A 22 -10.48 4.79 4.97
CA LYS A 22 -9.06 5.13 4.75
C LYS A 22 -8.11 4.19 5.51
N VAL A 23 -8.43 3.87 6.76
CA VAL A 23 -7.64 2.91 7.55
C VAL A 23 -7.72 1.51 6.95
N PHE A 24 -8.89 1.09 6.47
CA PHE A 24 -9.03 -0.19 5.77
C PHE A 24 -8.15 -0.25 4.52
N ILE A 25 -8.16 0.80 3.70
CA ILE A 25 -7.31 0.89 2.50
C ILE A 25 -5.83 0.91 2.87
N LEU A 26 -5.42 1.58 3.95
CA LEU A 26 -4.05 1.55 4.46
C LEU A 26 -3.60 0.11 4.77
N LEU A 27 -4.44 -0.67 5.46
CA LEU A 27 -4.14 -2.08 5.76
C LEU A 27 -4.04 -2.91 4.49
N LEU A 28 -4.94 -2.68 3.53
CA LEU A 28 -4.93 -3.36 2.24
C LEU A 28 -3.67 -3.02 1.43
N ALA A 29 -3.24 -1.75 1.48
CA ALA A 29 -2.01 -1.28 0.87
C ALA A 29 -0.79 -1.94 1.50
N ILE A 30 -0.72 -2.01 2.84
CA ILE A 30 0.36 -2.73 3.54
C ILE A 30 0.38 -4.21 3.14
N LEU A 31 -0.79 -4.87 3.09
CA LEU A 31 -0.92 -6.28 2.71
C LEU A 31 -0.46 -6.54 1.26
N ILE A 32 -0.89 -5.70 0.31
CA ILE A 32 -0.45 -5.81 -1.09
C ILE A 32 1.05 -5.55 -1.22
N GLY A 33 1.60 -4.63 -0.42
CA GLY A 33 3.04 -4.38 -0.36
C GLY A 33 3.85 -5.61 0.08
N ILE A 34 3.21 -6.62 0.67
CA ILE A 34 3.88 -7.87 1.03
C ILE A 34 4.33 -8.65 -0.20
N ILE A 35 3.57 -8.56 -1.29
CA ILE A 35 3.81 -9.30 -2.53
C ILE A 35 5.14 -8.82 -3.14
N PRO A 36 6.12 -9.71 -3.37
CA PRO A 36 7.43 -9.36 -3.91
C PRO A 36 7.37 -9.16 -5.44
N GLN A 37 6.54 -8.21 -5.88
CA GLN A 37 6.31 -7.85 -7.28
C GLN A 37 6.00 -6.35 -7.39
N SER A 38 6.48 -5.69 -8.44
CA SER A 38 6.30 -4.24 -8.64
C SER A 38 4.91 -3.82 -9.14
N GLY A 39 4.19 -4.73 -9.81
CA GLY A 39 2.91 -4.42 -10.48
C GLY A 39 1.78 -3.96 -9.54
N PRO A 40 1.42 -4.74 -8.49
CA PRO A 40 0.29 -4.42 -7.62
C PRO A 40 0.39 -3.06 -6.91
N HIS A 41 1.60 -2.58 -6.64
CA HIS A 41 1.84 -1.28 -6.02
C HIS A 41 1.41 -0.09 -6.88
N LEU A 42 1.50 -0.21 -8.21
CA LEU A 42 1.19 0.88 -9.14
C LEU A 42 -0.25 1.38 -9.00
N ILE A 43 -1.18 0.51 -8.57
CA ILE A 43 -2.57 0.85 -8.32
C ILE A 43 -2.66 2.02 -7.34
N PHE A 44 -1.89 1.99 -6.24
CA PHE A 44 -1.92 3.05 -5.22
C PHE A 44 -1.33 4.37 -5.73
N ILE A 45 -0.26 4.30 -6.53
CA ILE A 45 0.31 5.48 -7.19
C ILE A 45 -0.72 6.12 -8.13
N PHE A 46 -1.39 5.33 -8.96
CA PHE A 46 -2.42 5.84 -9.86
C PHE A 46 -3.58 6.47 -9.09
N LEU A 47 -4.09 5.80 -8.06
CA LEU A 47 -5.18 6.35 -7.25
C LEU A 47 -4.78 7.67 -6.56
N PHE A 48 -3.54 7.80 -6.07
CA PHE A 48 -3.03 9.05 -5.52
C PHE A 48 -2.90 10.17 -6.55
N ILE A 49 -2.35 9.88 -7.74
CA ILE A 49 -2.23 10.88 -8.82
C ILE A 49 -3.60 11.37 -9.28
N ASN A 50 -4.63 10.52 -9.22
CA ASN A 50 -6.01 10.90 -9.51
C ASN A 50 -6.73 11.58 -8.33
N GLY A 51 -6.03 11.89 -7.23
CA GLY A 51 -6.58 12.56 -6.05
C GLY A 51 -7.49 11.69 -5.19
N ILE A 52 -7.52 10.37 -5.44
CA ILE A 52 -8.43 9.44 -4.76
C ILE A 52 -7.85 9.00 -3.41
N LEU A 53 -6.54 8.76 -3.32
CA LEU A 53 -5.91 8.37 -2.06
C LEU A 53 -5.05 9.49 -1.48
N PRO A 54 -4.93 9.60 -0.14
CA PRO A 54 -3.91 10.43 0.50
C PRO A 54 -2.50 9.85 0.29
N PHE A 55 -1.49 10.71 0.42
CA PHE A 55 -0.09 10.36 0.25
C PHE A 55 0.37 9.35 1.30
N SER A 56 -0.11 9.44 2.55
CA SER A 56 0.24 8.51 3.62
C SER A 56 0.03 7.04 3.28
N ILE A 57 -1.02 6.70 2.52
CA ILE A 57 -1.31 5.33 2.09
C ILE A 57 -0.30 4.87 1.05
N VAL A 58 0.05 5.72 0.08
CA VAL A 58 1.08 5.42 -0.92
C VAL A 58 2.42 5.22 -0.24
N LEU A 59 2.78 6.13 0.67
CA LEU A 59 4.04 6.07 1.41
C LEU A 59 4.15 4.79 2.23
N ALA A 60 3.10 4.41 2.97
CA ALA A 60 3.07 3.15 3.72
C ALA A 60 3.26 1.94 2.79
N ASN A 61 2.61 1.92 1.63
CA ASN A 61 2.77 0.84 0.65
C ASN A 61 4.18 0.81 0.05
N SER A 62 4.75 1.98 -0.25
CA SER A 62 6.13 2.13 -0.75
C SER A 62 7.16 1.64 0.27
N ILE A 63 6.91 1.84 1.57
CA ILE A 63 7.76 1.31 2.64
C ILE A 63 7.74 -0.21 2.61
N VAL A 64 6.59 -0.88 2.49
CA VAL A 64 6.52 -2.34 2.61
C VAL A 64 7.05 -3.06 1.37
N GLN A 65 6.82 -2.52 0.17
CA GLN A 65 7.24 -3.17 -1.07
C GLN A 65 8.76 -3.21 -1.24
N GLU A 66 9.23 -4.15 -2.04
CA GLU A 66 10.64 -4.25 -2.47
C GLU A 66 10.81 -4.82 -3.89
N GLY A 67 9.70 -4.89 -4.64
CA GLY A 67 9.69 -5.41 -6.01
C GLY A 67 10.31 -6.80 -6.12
N HIS A 68 11.01 -7.05 -7.23
CA HIS A 68 11.67 -8.32 -7.50
C HIS A 68 12.85 -8.62 -6.58
N SER A 69 13.41 -7.63 -5.89
CA SER A 69 14.46 -7.85 -4.89
C SER A 69 13.98 -8.73 -3.73
N GLY A 70 12.67 -8.73 -3.46
CA GLY A 70 12.05 -9.65 -2.50
C GLY A 70 12.20 -11.12 -2.90
N LEU A 71 12.13 -11.44 -4.20
CA LEU A 71 12.31 -12.81 -4.69
C LEU A 71 13.76 -13.29 -4.50
N LEU A 72 14.74 -12.40 -4.70
CA LEU A 72 16.14 -12.71 -4.44
C LEU A 72 16.39 -12.97 -2.94
N LEU A 73 15.81 -12.14 -2.06
CA LEU A 73 15.89 -12.33 -0.61
C LEU A 73 15.23 -13.63 -0.15
N ILE A 74 14.10 -14.03 -0.75
CA ILE A 74 13.45 -15.32 -0.47
C ILE A 74 14.34 -16.48 -0.90
N ALA A 75 15.02 -16.36 -2.04
CA ALA A 75 15.93 -17.37 -2.55
C ALA A 75 17.20 -17.52 -1.68
N GLU A 76 17.72 -16.40 -1.16
CA GLU A 76 18.87 -16.39 -0.25
C GLU A 76 18.50 -16.89 1.16
N SER A 77 17.47 -16.29 1.77
CA SER A 77 17.02 -16.64 3.12
C SER A 77 15.58 -16.19 3.37
N ARG A 78 14.68 -17.18 3.42
CA ARG A 78 13.28 -16.99 3.82
C ARG A 78 13.15 -16.34 5.20
N LYS A 79 14.07 -16.65 6.13
CA LYS A 79 14.06 -16.08 7.48
C LYS A 79 14.35 -14.58 7.45
N HIS A 80 15.33 -14.15 6.66
CA HIS A 80 15.66 -12.72 6.51
C HIS A 80 14.54 -11.97 5.82
N PHE A 81 13.94 -12.55 4.78
CA PHE A 81 12.77 -11.98 4.13
C PHE A 81 11.64 -11.69 5.14
N THR A 82 11.24 -12.69 5.94
CA THR A 82 10.17 -12.51 6.93
C THR A 82 10.50 -11.44 7.98
N TRP A 83 11.73 -11.41 8.50
CA TRP A 83 12.14 -10.42 9.51
C TRP A 83 12.14 -8.99 8.96
N ILE A 84 12.73 -8.78 7.78
CA ILE A 84 12.72 -7.48 7.12
C ILE A 84 11.28 -7.04 6.85
N LYS A 85 10.42 -7.96 6.39
CA LYS A 85 9.01 -7.66 6.12
C LYS A 85 8.27 -7.22 7.36
N PHE A 86 8.46 -7.92 8.47
CA PHE A 86 7.83 -7.59 9.73
C PHE A 86 8.21 -6.17 10.21
N ILE A 87 9.49 -5.83 10.14
CA ILE A 87 9.98 -4.48 10.51
C ILE A 87 9.35 -3.42 9.60
N LYS A 88 9.34 -3.65 8.29
CA LYS A 88 8.77 -2.72 7.31
C LYS A 88 7.27 -2.51 7.52
N ILE A 89 6.52 -3.57 7.85
CA ILE A 89 5.09 -3.49 8.17
C ILE A 89 4.84 -2.61 9.40
N ILE A 90 5.63 -2.77 10.47
CA ILE A 90 5.49 -1.94 11.67
C ILE A 90 5.75 -0.47 11.34
N ILE A 91 6.84 -0.18 10.62
CA ILE A 91 7.18 1.19 10.21
C ILE A 91 6.06 1.79 9.34
N ALA A 92 5.55 1.03 8.38
CA ALA A 92 4.48 1.46 7.49
C ALA A 92 3.16 1.71 8.23
N LEU A 93 2.80 0.89 9.23
CA LEU A 93 1.63 1.11 10.07
C LEU A 93 1.75 2.42 10.85
N VAL A 94 2.89 2.64 11.51
CA VAL A 94 3.11 3.85 12.32
C VAL A 94 3.06 5.10 11.44
N ILE A 95 3.79 5.10 10.32
CA ILE A 95 3.85 6.25 9.41
C ILE A 95 2.51 6.47 8.71
N GLY A 96 1.86 5.41 8.23
CA GLY A 96 0.58 5.50 7.53
C GLY A 96 -0.53 6.03 8.43
N LEU A 97 -0.65 5.50 9.65
CA LEU A 97 -1.66 5.96 10.62
C LEU A 97 -1.38 7.40 11.06
N SER A 98 -0.12 7.75 11.29
CA SER A 98 0.26 9.12 11.64
C SER A 98 -0.07 10.10 10.51
N GLY A 99 0.20 9.72 9.25
CA GLY A 99 -0.14 10.55 8.10
C GLY A 99 -1.65 10.73 7.92
N LEU A 100 -2.43 9.66 8.07
CA LEU A 100 -3.89 9.75 8.07
C LEU A 100 -4.44 10.67 9.17
N PHE A 101 -3.85 10.61 10.37
CA PHE A 101 -4.23 11.48 11.49
C PHE A 101 -3.86 12.95 11.24
N LEU A 102 -2.71 13.20 10.60
CA LEU A 102 -2.23 14.54 10.23
C LEU A 102 -2.88 15.09 8.94
N GLY A 103 -3.65 14.27 8.24
CA GLY A 103 -4.43 14.68 7.06
C GLY A 103 -3.65 14.73 5.75
N PHE A 104 -2.54 13.99 5.62
CA PHE A 104 -1.79 13.85 4.37
C PHE A 104 -1.69 12.40 3.90
#